data_AF-Q9HH08-F1
#
_entry.id   AF-Q9HH08-F1
#
_cell.length_a   1.000
_cell.length_b   1.000
_cell.length_c   1.000
_cell.angle_alpha   90.00
_cell.angle_beta   90.00
_cell.angle_gamma   90.00
#
_symmetry.space_group_name_H-M   'P 1'
#
loop_
_entity.id
_entity.type
_entity.pdbx_description
1 polymer ?
#
loop_
_entity_poly.entity_id
_entity_poly.type
_entity_poly.pdbx_seq_one_letter_code
_entity_poly.pdbx_strand_id
1 'polypeptide(L)'
;MEPSFMGVSDWFKERLGLDDLYNVNYWLGSLVAAAFIYTVVSGLILLLYYNAEAGYSSTEFIIQKVPYGSVIHYSHLYGAYAMIILAYIHMFRNYFAGAYKKPRELLWIIGVIMLVLTLGTAFLGYSLIGDALATSAVDVGEGIISSVPGLSIFIPILFGNYDAGYYGRVLASAHNLCCLNWLTFHLPLLHRLSTTALCSRKVK
;
A
#
# COMPACT_ATOMS: atom_id res chain seq x y z
N MET A 1 40.19 34.02 -20.42
CA MET A 1 39.08 33.12 -20.04
C MET A 1 39.40 31.77 -20.63
N GLU A 2 39.84 30.81 -19.81
CA GLU A 2 40.02 29.44 -20.30
C GLU A 2 38.66 28.76 -20.48
N PRO A 3 38.48 27.94 -21.52
CA PRO A 3 37.29 27.12 -21.66
C PRO A 3 37.32 26.02 -20.61
N SER A 4 36.43 26.10 -19.62
CA SER A 4 36.22 24.99 -18.67
C SER A 4 35.69 23.79 -19.45
N PHE A 5 36.46 22.70 -19.49
CA PHE A 5 36.01 21.44 -20.09
C PHE A 5 34.70 21.02 -19.42
N MET A 6 33.62 21.02 -20.21
CA MET A 6 32.31 20.57 -19.77
C MET A 6 32.42 19.07 -19.44
N GLY A 7 32.26 18.72 -18.15
CA GLY A 7 32.30 17.33 -17.74
C GLY A 7 31.20 16.53 -18.42
N VAL A 8 31.44 15.24 -18.69
CA VAL A 8 30.43 14.35 -19.30
C VAL A 8 29.11 14.39 -18.52
N SER A 9 29.17 14.55 -17.18
CA SER A 9 27.99 14.74 -16.34
C SER A 9 27.21 16.01 -16.67
N ASP A 10 27.88 17.11 -16.99
CA ASP A 10 27.24 18.40 -17.26
C ASP A 10 26.65 18.42 -18.68
N TRP A 11 27.29 17.73 -19.63
CA TRP A 11 26.71 17.45 -20.95
C TRP A 11 25.38 16.69 -20.84
N PHE A 12 25.31 15.63 -20.03
CA PHE A 12 24.07 14.88 -19.82
C PHE A 12 23.01 15.70 -19.07
N LYS A 13 23.39 16.50 -18.06
CA LYS A 13 22.46 17.40 -17.36
C LYS A 13 21.83 18.41 -18.32
N GLU A 14 22.63 19.03 -19.19
CA GLU A 14 22.15 20.03 -20.15
C GLU A 14 21.26 19.42 -21.25
N ARG A 15 21.56 18.19 -21.69
CA ARG A 15 20.82 17.55 -22.79
C ARG A 15 19.55 16.82 -22.36
N LEU A 16 19.56 16.24 -21.16
CA LEU A 16 18.49 15.35 -20.69
C LEU A 16 17.73 15.90 -19.48
N GLY A 17 18.13 17.04 -18.89
CA GLY A 17 17.45 17.63 -17.73
C GLY A 17 17.39 16.68 -16.53
N LEU A 18 18.50 15.98 -16.26
CA LEU A 18 18.56 14.92 -15.25
C LEU A 18 18.84 15.45 -13.84
N ASP A 19 18.81 16.76 -13.62
CA ASP A 19 19.07 17.43 -12.34
C ASP A 19 18.20 16.90 -11.19
N ASP A 20 16.97 16.50 -11.50
CA ASP A 20 16.02 15.96 -10.51
C ASP A 20 16.15 14.44 -10.24
N LEU A 21 16.86 13.66 -11.08
CA LEU A 21 16.92 12.20 -10.93
C LEU A 21 17.62 11.77 -9.64
N TYR A 22 18.58 12.54 -9.14
CA TYR A 22 19.36 12.17 -7.95
C TYR A 22 18.67 12.58 -6.63
N ASN A 23 17.56 13.32 -6.71
CA ASN A 23 16.92 13.88 -5.53
C ASN A 23 15.91 12.89 -4.93
N VAL A 24 16.35 12.17 -3.89
CA VAL A 24 15.59 11.15 -3.15
C VAL A 24 14.19 11.63 -2.76
N ASN A 25 14.01 12.93 -2.53
CA ASN A 25 12.70 13.48 -2.17
C ASN A 25 11.63 13.11 -3.21
N TYR A 26 11.92 13.18 -4.51
CA TYR A 26 10.95 12.88 -5.56
C TYR A 26 10.64 11.38 -5.70
N TRP A 27 11.55 10.51 -5.26
CA TRP A 27 11.40 9.07 -5.37
C TRP A 27 10.56 8.45 -4.26
N LEU A 28 10.46 9.08 -3.09
CA LEU A 28 9.76 8.50 -1.93
C LEU A 28 8.33 8.04 -2.26
N GLY A 29 7.57 8.82 -3.04
CA GLY A 29 6.22 8.40 -3.46
C GLY A 29 6.23 7.21 -4.41
N SER A 30 7.14 7.21 -5.37
CA SER A 30 7.31 6.10 -6.33
C SER A 30 7.81 4.83 -5.65
N LEU A 31 8.63 4.94 -4.61
CA LEU A 31 9.11 3.80 -3.82
C LEU A 31 7.96 3.14 -3.03
N VAL A 32 7.04 3.94 -2.47
CA VAL A 32 5.80 3.41 -1.85
C VAL A 32 4.95 2.69 -2.90
N ALA A 33 4.76 3.28 -4.08
CA ALA A 33 3.99 2.67 -5.15
C ALA A 33 4.64 1.37 -5.67
N ALA A 34 5.97 1.32 -5.78
CA ALA A 34 6.71 0.12 -6.16
C ALA A 34 6.56 -0.99 -5.11
N ALA A 35 6.65 -0.64 -3.82
CA ALA A 35 6.43 -1.59 -2.72
C ALA A 35 5.00 -2.13 -2.73
N PHE A 36 4.00 -1.29 -3.02
CA PHE A 36 2.61 -1.71 -3.18
C PHE A 36 2.41 -2.67 -4.36
N ILE A 37 2.96 -2.36 -5.53
CA ILE A 37 2.90 -3.28 -6.68
C ILE A 37 3.54 -4.62 -6.33
N TYR A 38 4.68 -4.58 -5.65
CA TYR A 38 5.38 -5.78 -5.21
C TYR A 38 4.53 -6.63 -4.25
N THR A 39 3.91 -6.02 -3.24
CA THR A 39 3.05 -6.74 -2.29
C THR A 39 1.78 -7.27 -2.96
N VAL A 40 1.19 -6.56 -3.92
CA VAL A 40 0.07 -7.06 -4.72
C VAL A 40 0.47 -8.31 -5.50
N VAL A 41 1.57 -8.26 -6.24
CA VAL A 41 2.01 -9.39 -7.08
C VAL A 41 2.36 -10.60 -6.22
N SER A 42 3.17 -10.42 -5.18
CA SER A 42 3.53 -11.51 -4.26
C SER A 42 2.32 -12.06 -3.50
N GLY A 43 1.37 -11.19 -3.11
CA GLY A 43 0.13 -11.60 -2.45
C GLY A 43 -0.77 -12.44 -3.35
N LEU A 44 -0.91 -12.06 -4.64
CA LEU A 44 -1.65 -12.86 -5.62
C LEU A 44 -1.03 -14.24 -5.83
N ILE A 45 0.30 -14.36 -5.78
CA ILE A 45 0.98 -15.66 -5.88
C ILE A 45 0.70 -16.52 -4.64
N LEU A 46 0.78 -15.93 -3.44
CA LEU A 46 0.46 -16.63 -2.19
C LEU A 46 -1.00 -17.10 -2.15
N LEU A 47 -1.91 -16.29 -2.69
CA LEU A 47 -3.34 -16.59 -2.78
C LEU A 47 -3.63 -17.90 -3.52
N LEU A 48 -2.78 -18.32 -4.47
CA LEU A 48 -2.95 -19.57 -5.21
C LEU A 48 -2.81 -20.83 -4.33
N TYR A 49 -2.10 -20.71 -3.20
CA TYR A 49 -1.81 -21.81 -2.29
C TYR A 49 -2.50 -21.67 -0.93
N TYR A 50 -3.01 -20.48 -0.60
CA TYR A 50 -3.63 -20.20 0.67
C TYR A 50 -5.06 -20.77 0.75
N ASN A 51 -5.38 -21.46 1.85
CA ASN A 51 -6.72 -21.95 2.13
C ASN A 51 -7.27 -21.22 3.36
N ALA A 52 -8.31 -20.41 3.16
CA ALA A 52 -8.94 -19.63 4.21
C ALA A 52 -9.64 -20.49 5.28
N GLU A 53 -9.95 -21.75 4.99
CA GLU A 53 -10.51 -22.69 5.96
C GLU A 53 -9.45 -23.22 6.95
N ALA A 54 -8.18 -23.15 6.57
CA ALA A 54 -7.06 -23.66 7.34
C ALA A 54 -5.88 -22.69 7.24
N GLY A 55 -6.07 -21.44 7.72
CA GLY A 55 -5.11 -20.35 7.57
C GLY A 55 -3.68 -20.72 8.02
N TYR A 56 -3.56 -21.26 9.24
CA TYR A 56 -2.26 -21.67 9.79
C TYR A 56 -1.61 -22.81 9.01
N SER A 57 -2.33 -23.92 8.82
CA SER A 57 -1.79 -25.11 8.14
C SER A 57 -1.47 -24.83 6.67
N SER A 58 -2.25 -23.99 5.98
CA SER A 58 -1.96 -23.59 4.60
C SER A 58 -0.76 -22.64 4.51
N THR A 59 -0.59 -21.75 5.48
CA THR A 59 0.61 -20.90 5.59
C THR A 59 1.87 -21.75 5.84
N GLU A 60 1.79 -22.73 6.73
CA GLU A 60 2.88 -23.68 6.97
C GLU A 60 3.21 -24.49 5.72
N PHE A 61 2.19 -24.96 4.98
CA PHE A 61 2.38 -25.65 3.71
C PHE A 61 3.12 -24.79 2.68
N ILE A 62 2.76 -23.51 2.55
CA ILE A 62 3.46 -22.56 1.66
C ILE A 62 4.94 -22.46 2.03
N ILE A 63 5.25 -22.28 3.32
CA ILE A 63 6.63 -22.09 3.78
C ILE A 63 7.46 -23.38 3.61
N GLN A 64 6.90 -24.54 3.93
CA GLN A 64 7.65 -25.79 4.07
C GLN A 64 7.63 -26.67 2.81
N LYS A 65 6.59 -26.59 1.97
CA LYS A 65 6.34 -27.55 0.88
C LYS A 65 6.34 -26.94 -0.51
N VAL A 66 6.00 -25.66 -0.65
CA VAL A 66 5.98 -25.00 -1.96
C VAL A 66 7.41 -24.57 -2.35
N PRO A 67 7.90 -24.93 -3.55
CA PRO A 67 9.20 -24.45 -4.03
C PRO A 67 9.26 -22.92 -4.05
N TYR A 68 10.28 -22.33 -3.40
CA TYR A 68 10.42 -20.89 -3.18
C TYR A 68 9.28 -20.23 -2.37
N GLY A 69 8.35 -21.00 -1.81
CA GLY A 69 7.21 -20.47 -1.06
C GLY A 69 7.63 -19.69 0.18
N SER A 70 8.63 -20.17 0.92
CA SER A 70 9.22 -19.43 2.05
C SER A 70 9.81 -18.07 1.62
N VAL A 71 10.52 -18.04 0.50
CA VAL A 71 11.12 -16.80 -0.03
C VAL A 71 10.03 -15.79 -0.36
N ILE A 72 9.01 -16.20 -1.12
CA ILE A 72 7.89 -15.34 -1.51
C ILE A 72 7.08 -14.87 -0.30
N HIS A 73 6.86 -15.76 0.68
CA HIS A 73 6.12 -15.45 1.90
C HIS A 73 6.86 -14.39 2.74
N TYR A 74 8.13 -14.64 3.08
CA TYR A 74 8.92 -13.69 3.86
C TYR A 74 9.16 -12.39 3.10
N SER A 75 9.38 -12.45 1.79
CA SER A 75 9.58 -11.25 0.99
C SER A 75 8.30 -10.41 0.90
N HIS A 76 7.11 -11.02 0.82
CA HIS A 76 5.84 -10.32 0.92
C HIS A 76 5.69 -9.62 2.27
N LEU A 77 6.00 -10.32 3.38
CA LEU A 77 5.96 -9.76 4.74
C LEU A 77 6.89 -8.55 4.88
N TYR A 78 8.16 -8.69 4.50
CA TYR A 78 9.12 -7.59 4.56
C TYR A 78 8.79 -6.46 3.57
N GLY A 79 8.19 -6.80 2.43
CA GLY A 79 7.66 -5.83 1.47
C GLY A 79 6.55 -4.97 2.06
N ALA A 80 5.64 -5.58 2.84
CA ALA A 80 4.59 -4.86 3.55
C ALA A 80 5.18 -3.92 4.62
N TYR A 81 6.18 -4.36 5.39
CA TYR A 81 6.88 -3.50 6.36
C TYR A 81 7.59 -2.32 5.68
N ALA A 82 8.30 -2.59 4.57
CA ALA A 82 8.94 -1.55 3.79
C ALA A 82 7.92 -0.53 3.26
N MET A 83 6.79 -0.99 2.73
CA MET A 83 5.71 -0.13 2.25
C MET A 83 5.20 0.81 3.36
N ILE A 84 4.93 0.29 4.56
CA ILE A 84 4.45 1.10 5.69
C ILE A 84 5.50 2.14 6.11
N ILE A 85 6.76 1.74 6.26
CA ILE A 85 7.85 2.65 6.66
C ILE A 85 8.02 3.76 5.61
N LEU A 86 8.07 3.39 4.33
CA LEU A 86 8.18 4.35 3.23
C LEU A 86 6.97 5.30 3.18
N ALA A 87 5.76 4.79 3.45
CA ALA A 87 4.55 5.61 3.48
C ALA A 87 4.62 6.65 4.61
N TYR A 88 5.07 6.27 5.81
CA TYR A 88 5.29 7.22 6.90
C TYR A 88 6.35 8.27 6.54
N ILE A 89 7.49 7.86 6.01
CA ILE A 89 8.56 8.78 5.59
C ILE A 89 8.03 9.76 4.52
N HIS A 90 7.30 9.25 3.53
CA HIS A 90 6.67 10.06 2.48
C HIS A 90 5.69 11.09 3.06
N MET A 91 4.87 10.68 4.04
CA MET A 91 3.92 11.55 4.72
C MET A 91 4.62 12.64 5.53
N PHE A 92 5.59 12.28 6.37
CA PHE A 92 6.35 13.25 7.16
C PHE A 92 7.10 14.24 6.28
N ARG A 93 7.74 13.78 5.20
CA ARG A 93 8.41 14.65 4.23
C ARG A 93 7.43 15.68 3.65
N ASN A 94 6.23 15.26 3.24
CA ASN A 94 5.23 16.17 2.67
C ASN A 94 4.68 17.16 3.70
N TYR A 95 4.55 16.73 4.96
CA TYR A 95 4.16 17.60 6.06
C TYR A 95 5.22 18.67 6.33
N PHE A 96 6.48 18.28 6.58
CA PHE A 96 7.55 19.24 6.88
C PHE A 96 7.92 20.14 5.71
N ALA A 97 7.81 19.64 4.47
CA ALA A 97 8.00 20.46 3.27
C ALA A 97 6.81 21.41 2.98
N GLY A 98 5.71 21.34 3.74
CA GLY A 98 4.51 22.15 3.50
C GLY A 98 3.79 21.82 2.19
N ALA A 99 4.06 20.65 1.60
CA ALA A 99 3.54 20.24 0.29
C ALA A 99 2.02 19.98 0.28
N TYR A 100 1.40 19.87 1.47
CA TYR A 100 -0.04 19.72 1.67
C TYR A 100 -0.83 21.02 1.53
N LYS A 101 -0.17 22.18 1.54
CA LYS A 101 -0.83 23.49 1.42
C LYS A 101 -1.45 23.66 0.02
N LYS A 102 -2.36 24.63 -0.12
CA LYS A 102 -2.98 25.02 -1.39
C LYS A 102 -1.92 25.10 -2.52
N PRO A 103 -2.17 24.53 -3.71
CA PRO A 103 -3.41 23.93 -4.22
C PRO A 103 -3.51 22.40 -4.03
N ARG A 104 -2.71 21.78 -3.16
CA ARG A 104 -2.56 20.31 -3.08
C ARG A 104 -3.28 19.65 -1.89
N GLU A 105 -4.19 20.36 -1.24
CA GLU A 105 -4.93 19.89 -0.06
C GLU A 105 -5.70 18.59 -0.31
N LEU A 106 -6.33 18.46 -1.48
CA LEU A 106 -7.07 17.26 -1.85
C LEU A 106 -6.15 16.04 -2.02
N LEU A 107 -4.95 16.22 -2.57
CA LEU A 107 -3.95 15.14 -2.69
C LEU A 107 -3.44 14.70 -1.32
N TRP A 108 -3.31 15.64 -0.38
CA TRP A 108 -2.93 15.33 0.99
C TRP A 108 -4.00 14.50 1.71
N ILE A 109 -5.28 14.90 1.61
CA ILE A 109 -6.39 14.14 2.22
C ILE A 109 -6.45 12.71 1.65
N ILE A 110 -6.32 12.57 0.33
CA ILE A 110 -6.26 11.25 -0.32
C ILE A 110 -5.06 10.45 0.21
N GLY A 111 -3.88 11.08 0.37
CA GLY A 111 -2.70 10.43 0.94
C GLY A 111 -2.90 9.95 2.38
N VAL A 112 -3.57 10.72 3.23
CA VAL A 112 -3.92 10.32 4.60
C VAL A 112 -4.88 9.12 4.59
N ILE A 113 -5.91 9.15 3.74
CA ILE A 113 -6.86 8.03 3.60
C ILE A 113 -6.14 6.77 3.12
N MET A 114 -5.26 6.89 2.12
CA MET A 114 -4.43 5.78 1.62
C MET A 114 -3.57 5.17 2.73
N LEU A 115 -2.97 5.99 3.60
CA LEU A 115 -2.19 5.49 4.73
C LEU A 115 -3.05 4.63 5.66
N VAL A 116 -4.24 5.11 6.04
CA VAL A 116 -5.16 4.36 6.90
C VAL A 116 -5.61 3.05 6.26
N LEU A 117 -5.97 3.07 4.98
CA LEU A 117 -6.33 1.87 4.22
C LEU A 117 -5.16 0.89 4.11
N THR A 118 -3.94 1.38 3.93
CA THR A 118 -2.72 0.57 3.89
C THR A 118 -2.47 -0.14 5.22
N LEU A 119 -2.60 0.57 6.35
CA LEU A 119 -2.47 -0.02 7.68
C LEU A 119 -3.56 -1.06 7.95
N GLY A 120 -4.81 -0.78 7.56
CA GLY A 120 -5.91 -1.75 7.66
C GLY A 120 -5.66 -3.01 6.82
N THR A 121 -5.17 -2.85 5.59
CA THR A 121 -4.82 -3.98 4.71
C THR A 121 -3.69 -4.82 5.32
N ALA A 122 -2.66 -4.18 5.87
CA ALA A 122 -1.53 -4.89 6.49
C ALA A 122 -1.95 -5.66 7.75
N PHE A 123 -2.82 -5.08 8.57
CA PHE A 123 -3.39 -5.74 9.74
C PHE A 123 -4.20 -6.98 9.35
N LEU A 124 -5.17 -6.83 8.42
CA LEU A 124 -5.96 -7.97 7.95
C LEU A 124 -5.11 -9.03 7.25
N GLY A 125 -4.05 -8.63 6.53
CA GLY A 125 -3.09 -9.55 5.92
C GLY A 125 -2.36 -10.41 6.95
N TYR A 126 -1.91 -9.81 8.06
CA TYR A 126 -1.29 -10.55 9.16
C TYR A 126 -2.28 -11.50 9.84
N SER A 127 -3.54 -11.09 9.99
CA SER A 127 -4.60 -11.90 10.58
C SER A 127 -4.87 -13.22 9.84
N LEU A 128 -4.50 -13.32 8.55
CA LEU A 128 -4.68 -14.53 7.73
C LEU A 128 -3.80 -15.70 8.17
N ILE A 129 -2.68 -15.46 8.86
CA ILE A 129 -1.79 -16.54 9.32
C ILE A 129 -2.55 -17.45 10.29
N GLY A 130 -3.42 -16.88 11.13
CA GLY A 130 -4.23 -17.64 12.08
C GLY A 130 -3.42 -18.34 13.18
N ASP A 131 -2.21 -17.85 13.48
CA ASP A 131 -1.47 -18.25 14.67
C ASP A 131 -2.04 -17.56 15.93
N ALA A 132 -1.57 -17.96 17.11
CA ALA A 132 -2.06 -17.41 18.37
C ALA A 132 -1.92 -15.89 18.46
N LEU A 133 -0.84 -15.33 17.89
CA LEU A 133 -0.61 -13.88 17.86
C LEU A 133 -1.58 -13.17 16.92
N ALA A 134 -1.85 -13.72 15.73
CA ALA A 134 -2.83 -13.18 14.80
C ALA A 134 -4.24 -13.18 15.42
N THR A 135 -4.65 -14.26 16.08
CA THR A 135 -5.96 -14.32 16.74
C THR A 135 -6.07 -13.29 17.86
N SER A 136 -5.06 -13.19 18.75
CA SER A 136 -5.06 -12.17 19.80
C SER A 136 -5.04 -10.73 19.27
N ALA A 137 -4.33 -10.48 18.17
CA ALA A 137 -4.32 -9.15 17.54
C ALA A 137 -5.70 -8.78 17.00
N VAL A 138 -6.44 -9.78 16.50
CA VAL A 138 -7.80 -9.56 16.03
C VAL A 138 -8.75 -9.29 17.19
N ASP A 139 -8.68 -10.05 18.29
CA ASP A 139 -9.48 -9.79 19.50
C ASP A 139 -9.30 -8.35 20.01
N VAL A 140 -8.07 -7.84 19.98
CA VAL A 140 -7.78 -6.44 20.32
C VAL A 140 -8.43 -5.48 19.33
N GLY A 141 -8.36 -5.78 18.03
CA GLY A 141 -9.03 -5.00 16.98
C GLY A 141 -10.54 -4.93 17.19
N GLU A 142 -11.18 -6.04 17.55
CA GLU A 142 -12.60 -6.10 17.89
C GLU A 142 -12.95 -5.24 19.10
N GLY A 143 -12.12 -5.33 20.15
CA GLY A 143 -12.29 -4.54 21.37
C GLY A 143 -12.22 -3.04 21.08
N ILE A 144 -11.28 -2.61 20.22
CA ILE A 144 -11.18 -1.22 19.79
C ILE A 144 -12.44 -0.78 19.04
N ILE A 145 -12.91 -1.58 18.07
CA ILE A 145 -14.11 -1.25 17.29
C ILE A 145 -15.35 -1.20 18.19
N SER A 146 -15.46 -2.14 19.14
CA SER A 146 -16.57 -2.22 20.09
C SER A 146 -16.60 -1.08 21.10
N SER A 147 -15.44 -0.44 21.35
CA SER A 147 -15.36 0.72 22.24
C SER A 147 -16.05 1.97 21.70
N VAL A 148 -16.30 2.04 20.37
CA VAL A 148 -16.91 3.18 19.71
C VAL A 148 -18.39 2.89 19.42
N PRO A 149 -19.33 3.69 19.96
CA PRO A 149 -20.76 3.50 19.72
C PRO A 149 -21.08 3.50 18.22
N GLY A 150 -21.77 2.45 17.77
CA GLY A 150 -22.24 2.31 16.38
C GLY A 150 -21.23 1.67 15.42
N LEU A 151 -19.96 1.45 15.80
CA LEU A 151 -18.98 0.80 14.91
C LEU A 151 -19.00 -0.74 15.00
N SER A 152 -19.62 -1.35 16.01
CA SER A 152 -19.70 -2.81 16.15
C SER A 152 -20.35 -3.52 14.95
N ILE A 153 -21.14 -2.80 14.14
CA ILE A 153 -21.72 -3.32 12.89
C ILE A 153 -20.67 -3.76 11.87
N PHE A 154 -19.45 -3.24 11.94
CA PHE A 154 -18.37 -3.58 11.02
C PHE A 154 -17.64 -4.87 11.38
N ILE A 155 -17.74 -5.33 12.62
CA ILE A 155 -17.00 -6.50 13.12
C ILE A 155 -17.30 -7.77 12.30
N PRO A 156 -18.56 -8.15 12.06
CA PRO A 156 -18.88 -9.33 11.27
C PRO A 156 -18.48 -9.19 9.79
N ILE A 157 -18.37 -7.96 9.30
CA ILE A 157 -17.97 -7.66 7.92
C ILE A 157 -16.45 -7.83 7.78
N LEU A 158 -15.68 -7.23 8.69
CA LEU A 158 -14.23 -7.23 8.66
C LEU A 158 -13.65 -8.61 8.98
N PHE A 159 -14.25 -9.31 9.93
CA PHE A 159 -13.63 -10.51 10.47
C PHE A 159 -14.51 -11.75 10.51
N GLY A 160 -15.83 -11.60 10.58
CA GLY A 160 -16.75 -12.74 10.61
C GLY A 160 -17.02 -13.27 12.03
N ASN A 161 -17.19 -14.59 12.15
CA ASN A 161 -17.64 -15.26 13.39
C ASN A 161 -16.56 -16.09 14.12
N TYR A 162 -15.29 -16.04 13.70
CA TYR A 162 -14.12 -16.66 14.37
C TYR A 162 -14.28 -18.08 14.91
N ASP A 163 -15.05 -18.93 14.25
CA ASP A 163 -14.84 -20.36 14.47
C ASP A 163 -13.50 -20.72 13.82
N ALA A 164 -12.65 -21.42 14.57
CA ALA A 164 -11.30 -21.78 14.17
C ALA A 164 -11.33 -22.39 12.76
N GLY A 165 -10.78 -21.66 11.78
CA GLY A 165 -10.76 -22.09 10.38
C GLY A 165 -11.77 -21.43 9.44
N TYR A 166 -12.18 -20.18 9.64
CA TYR A 166 -12.93 -19.43 8.62
C TYR A 166 -12.39 -18.01 8.40
N TYR A 167 -11.22 -17.88 7.77
CA TYR A 167 -10.60 -16.59 7.43
C TYR A 167 -11.11 -15.98 6.11
N GLY A 168 -12.18 -16.54 5.52
CA GLY A 168 -12.67 -16.11 4.21
C GLY A 168 -13.11 -14.64 4.18
N ARG A 169 -13.71 -14.13 5.27
CA ARG A 169 -14.12 -12.72 5.39
C ARG A 169 -12.95 -11.78 5.60
N VAL A 170 -11.96 -12.20 6.38
CA VAL A 170 -10.70 -11.46 6.57
C VAL A 170 -9.98 -11.32 5.23
N LEU A 171 -9.91 -12.42 4.46
CA LEU A 171 -9.30 -12.44 3.14
C LEU A 171 -10.03 -11.52 2.16
N ALA A 172 -11.37 -11.60 2.11
CA ALA A 172 -12.19 -10.74 1.27
C ALA A 172 -12.03 -9.26 1.65
N SER A 173 -12.00 -8.95 2.95
CA SER A 173 -11.81 -7.59 3.45
C SER A 173 -10.42 -7.06 3.09
N ALA A 174 -9.35 -7.85 3.27
CA ALA A 174 -7.99 -7.48 2.86
C ALA A 174 -7.90 -7.20 1.34
N HIS A 175 -8.49 -8.08 0.53
CA HIS A 175 -8.53 -7.89 -0.92
C HIS A 175 -9.31 -6.63 -1.33
N ASN A 176 -10.47 -6.39 -0.73
CA ASN A 176 -11.28 -5.21 -0.99
C ASN A 176 -10.56 -3.91 -0.61
N LEU A 177 -9.88 -3.85 0.54
CA LEU A 177 -9.09 -2.69 0.94
C LEU A 177 -7.88 -2.47 0.02
N CYS A 178 -7.25 -3.54 -0.47
CA CYS A 178 -6.20 -3.46 -1.47
C CYS A 178 -6.71 -2.87 -2.80
N CYS A 179 -7.86 -3.35 -3.28
CA CYS A 179 -8.51 -2.82 -4.47
C CYS A 179 -8.94 -1.35 -4.31
N LEU A 180 -9.41 -0.98 -3.11
CA LEU A 180 -9.75 0.41 -2.80
C LEU A 180 -8.51 1.31 -2.85
N ASN A 181 -7.40 0.89 -2.25
CA ASN A 181 -6.11 1.59 -2.35
C ASN A 181 -5.68 1.79 -3.80
N TRP A 182 -5.79 0.76 -4.63
CA TRP A 182 -5.47 0.84 -6.06
C TRP A 182 -6.35 1.88 -6.77
N LEU A 183 -7.67 1.87 -6.51
CA LEU A 183 -8.61 2.82 -7.10
C LEU A 183 -8.31 4.27 -6.69
N THR A 184 -8.07 4.52 -5.40
CA THR A 184 -7.77 5.86 -4.88
C THR A 184 -6.45 6.40 -5.38
N PHE A 185 -5.47 5.54 -5.67
CA PHE A 185 -4.20 5.93 -6.30
C PHE A 185 -4.39 6.51 -7.71
N HIS A 186 -5.31 5.94 -8.52
CA HIS A 186 -5.54 6.38 -9.90
C HIS A 186 -6.55 7.54 -10.04
N LEU A 187 -7.38 7.79 -9.02
CA LEU A 187 -8.41 8.83 -9.05
C LEU A 187 -7.90 10.22 -9.44
N PRO A 188 -6.78 10.73 -8.86
CA PRO A 188 -6.26 12.06 -9.19
C PRO A 188 -5.75 12.18 -10.63
N LEU A 189 -5.25 11.09 -11.21
CA LEU A 189 -4.80 11.04 -12.60
C LEU A 189 -6.00 11.14 -13.55
N LEU A 190 -7.07 10.39 -13.27
CA LEU A 190 -8.31 10.41 -14.06
C LEU A 190 -8.97 11.79 -14.02
N HIS A 191 -8.98 12.44 -12.85
CA HIS A 191 -9.50 13.81 -12.71
C HIS A 191 -8.69 14.85 -13.51
N ARG A 192 -7.36 14.70 -13.56
CA ARG A 192 -6.52 15.57 -14.40
C ARG A 192 -6.81 15.36 -15.88
N LEU A 193 -6.89 14.11 -16.33
CA LEU A 193 -7.18 13.78 -17.72
C LEU A 193 -8.56 14.28 -18.17
N SER A 194 -9.59 14.14 -17.33
CA SER A 194 -10.95 14.58 -17.64
C SER A 194 -11.07 16.10 -17.73
N THR A 195 -10.40 16.84 -16.85
CA THR A 195 -10.41 18.31 -16.85
C THR A 195 -9.64 18.89 -18.05
N THR A 196 -8.50 18.30 -18.44
CA THR A 196 -7.80 18.67 -19.68
C THR A 196 -8.62 18.36 -20.94
N ALA A 197 -9.31 17.21 -20.98
CA ALA A 197 -10.14 16.82 -22.12
C ALA A 197 -11.36 17.75 -22.30
N LEU A 198 -11.98 18.20 -21.21
CA LEU A 198 -13.09 19.16 -21.24
C LEU A 198 -12.64 20.58 -21.64
N CYS A 199 -11.45 21.00 -21.21
CA CYS A 199 -10.87 22.29 -21.60
C CYS A 199 -10.55 22.34 -23.10
N SER A 200 -9.97 21.26 -23.66
CA SER A 200 -9.74 21.15 -25.11
C SER A 200 -11.03 21.16 -25.95
N ARG A 201 -12.15 20.73 -25.38
CA ARG A 201 -13.44 20.62 -26.09
C ARG A 201 -14.24 21.93 -26.10
N LYS A 202 -13.93 22.88 -25.20
CA LYS A 202 -14.53 24.23 -25.18
C LYS A 202 -13.81 25.25 -26.09
N VAL A 203 -12.72 24.85 -26.74
CA VAL A 203 -11.91 25.70 -27.64
C VAL A 203 -12.15 25.34 -29.12
N LYS A 204 -13.22 24.59 -29.42
CA LYS A 204 -13.77 24.39 -30.77
C LYS A 204 -15.23 24.81 -30.78
#